data_AF-X0KWD2-F1
#
_entry.id   AF-X0KWD2-F1
#
_cell.length_a   1.000
_cell.length_b   1.000
_cell.length_c   1.000
_cell.angle_alpha   90.00
_cell.angle_beta   90.00
_cell.angle_gamma   90.00
#
_symmetry.space_group_name_H-M   'P 1'
#
loop_
_entity.id
_entity.type
_entity.pdbx_description
1 polymer ?
#
loop_
_entity_poly.entity_id
_entity_poly.type
_entity_poly.pdbx_seq_one_letter_code
_entity_poly.pdbx_strand_id
1 'polypeptide(L)'
;MPSLNRYFYEPLSAQDAVRLIVLYPATDQEVPLTCSIIQHRLSTQALGYYAVSYAWGKHQFSATLEIKCDGTSSSSLRITPNVDALLRCLRASDETRCWWIDAICLDQENDAEKAEQIPAMGRIFAQAQQVHIWLGPEDEVTAKIFKFFRKVSQLPDMNQAEMEKRVTILMIYKLCRTGIRERDRLAEFFNRSWFSRRWVIQEACLAREAV
;
A
#
# COMPACT_ATOMS: atom_id res chain seq x y z
N MET A 1 16.87 -10.74 23.14
CA MET A 1 17.38 -10.54 21.76
C MET A 1 18.26 -9.30 21.77
N PRO A 2 19.46 -9.31 21.18
CA PRO A 2 20.29 -8.11 21.13
C PRO A 2 19.51 -6.99 20.42
N SER A 3 19.53 -5.80 20.99
CA SER A 3 18.90 -4.61 20.40
C SER A 3 19.60 -4.27 19.09
N LEU A 4 18.90 -4.39 17.97
CA LEU A 4 19.40 -3.94 16.67
C LEU A 4 19.62 -2.43 16.70
N ASN A 5 20.70 -1.96 16.07
CA ASN A 5 20.94 -0.53 15.90
C ASN A 5 19.85 0.11 15.04
N ARG A 6 19.61 1.41 15.21
CA ARG A 6 18.68 2.17 14.37
C ARG A 6 19.21 2.21 12.92
N TYR A 7 18.32 1.98 11.95
CA TYR A 7 18.64 2.15 10.53
C TYR A 7 18.81 3.65 10.19
N PHE A 8 19.83 3.96 9.40
CA PHE A 8 20.08 5.29 8.84
C PHE A 8 20.06 5.20 7.32
N TYR A 9 19.34 6.12 6.69
CA TYR A 9 19.23 6.15 5.23
C TYR A 9 20.53 6.58 4.59
N GLU A 10 20.98 5.83 3.59
CA GLU A 10 22.03 6.29 2.67
C GLU A 10 21.44 7.33 1.71
N PRO A 11 22.15 8.43 1.43
CA PRO A 11 21.70 9.41 0.43
C PRO A 11 21.39 8.78 -0.93
N LEU A 12 20.40 9.32 -1.62
CA LEU A 12 20.07 8.88 -2.97
C LEU A 12 21.26 9.12 -3.91
N SER A 13 21.62 8.09 -4.68
CA SER A 13 22.78 8.05 -5.57
C SER A 13 22.59 8.88 -6.85
N ALA A 14 21.37 9.32 -7.13
CA ALA A 14 21.01 10.18 -8.25
C ALA A 14 19.67 10.87 -7.99
N GLN A 15 19.41 11.94 -8.75
CA GLN A 15 18.18 12.73 -8.64
C GLN A 15 16.91 11.94 -9.03
N ASP A 16 17.04 10.95 -9.93
CA ASP A 16 15.95 10.08 -10.35
C ASP A 16 15.97 8.72 -9.63
N ALA A 17 16.83 8.55 -8.63
CA ALA A 17 16.87 7.37 -7.81
C ALA A 17 15.71 7.39 -6.79
N VAL A 18 15.18 6.21 -6.52
CA VAL A 18 14.18 5.94 -5.48
C VAL A 18 14.67 4.74 -4.67
N ARG A 19 14.26 4.64 -3.41
CA ARG A 19 14.48 3.39 -2.65
C ARG A 19 13.32 2.43 -2.89
N LEU A 20 13.63 1.15 -2.87
CA LEU A 20 12.67 0.06 -2.86
C LEU A 20 13.02 -0.86 -1.70
N ILE A 21 12.00 -1.47 -1.08
CA ILE A 21 12.23 -2.55 -0.14
C ILE A 21 12.13 -3.90 -0.85
N VAL A 22 13.05 -4.77 -0.53
CA VAL A 22 13.09 -6.18 -0.92
C VAL A 22 12.54 -6.96 0.26
N LEU A 23 11.23 -7.20 0.28
CA LEU A 23 10.53 -7.84 1.40
C LEU A 23 10.74 -9.35 1.36
N TYR A 24 11.33 -9.92 2.40
CA TYR A 24 11.65 -11.34 2.45
C TYR A 24 10.44 -12.20 2.85
N PRO A 25 10.32 -13.41 2.29
CA PRO A 25 9.23 -14.32 2.58
C PRO A 25 9.30 -14.90 3.99
N ALA A 26 8.14 -15.31 4.50
CA ALA A 26 8.05 -16.16 5.69
C ALA A 26 6.77 -16.98 5.65
N THR A 27 6.85 -18.24 6.08
CA THR A 27 5.69 -19.15 6.12
C THR A 27 4.70 -18.83 7.24
N ASP A 28 5.16 -18.17 8.29
CA ASP A 28 4.37 -17.83 9.47
C ASP A 28 4.30 -16.31 9.64
N GLN A 29 3.09 -15.82 9.89
CA GLN A 29 2.83 -14.41 10.11
C GLN A 29 3.48 -13.87 11.37
N GLU A 30 3.79 -14.69 12.36
CA GLU A 30 4.44 -14.27 13.61
C GLU A 30 5.96 -14.05 13.46
N VAL A 31 6.57 -14.56 12.38
CA VAL A 31 8.00 -14.33 12.10
C VAL A 31 8.25 -12.83 11.92
N PRO A 32 9.32 -12.26 12.52
CA PRO A 32 9.68 -10.86 12.33
C PRO A 32 9.76 -10.45 10.86
N LEU A 33 9.28 -9.25 10.55
CA LEU A 33 9.39 -8.70 9.21
C LEU A 33 10.86 -8.34 8.94
N THR A 34 11.39 -8.85 7.84
CA THR A 34 12.75 -8.56 7.38
C THR A 34 12.71 -8.09 5.93
N CYS A 35 13.52 -7.09 5.60
CA CYS A 35 13.72 -6.66 4.23
C CYS A 35 15.15 -6.13 4.02
N SER A 36 15.52 -5.88 2.78
CA SER A 36 16.65 -5.02 2.44
C SER A 36 16.15 -3.78 1.71
N ILE A 37 16.90 -2.68 1.80
CA ILE A 37 16.60 -1.45 1.07
C ILE A 37 17.60 -1.31 -0.06
N ILE A 38 17.11 -1.14 -1.29
CA ILE A 38 17.94 -0.97 -2.49
C ILE A 38 17.58 0.34 -3.18
N GLN A 39 18.53 0.91 -3.92
CA GLN A 39 18.26 2.07 -4.77
C GLN A 39 17.99 1.65 -6.22
N HIS A 40 16.99 2.27 -6.84
CA HIS A 40 16.56 2.02 -8.21
C HIS A 40 16.42 3.36 -8.94
N ARG A 41 16.95 3.47 -10.17
CA ARG A 41 16.79 4.68 -10.99
C ARG A 41 15.59 4.56 -11.92
N LEU A 42 14.67 5.53 -11.83
CA LEU A 42 13.45 5.58 -12.65
C LEU A 42 13.71 5.80 -14.15
N SER A 43 14.92 6.23 -14.53
CA SER A 43 15.34 6.29 -15.95
C SER A 43 15.79 4.94 -16.50
N THR A 44 16.17 3.98 -15.65
CA THR A 44 16.71 2.69 -16.06
C THR A 44 15.65 1.60 -16.01
N GLN A 45 15.40 0.94 -17.14
CA GLN A 45 14.36 -0.08 -17.25
C GLN A 45 14.92 -1.47 -16.99
N ALA A 46 15.10 -1.83 -15.71
CA ALA A 46 15.62 -3.16 -15.36
C ALA A 46 14.91 -3.87 -14.20
N LEU A 47 14.30 -3.16 -13.25
CA LEU A 47 13.70 -3.80 -12.07
C LEU A 47 12.19 -3.55 -12.00
N GLY A 48 11.41 -4.63 -12.07
CA GLY A 48 9.99 -4.58 -11.76
C GLY A 48 9.76 -4.44 -10.26
N TYR A 49 8.85 -3.55 -9.88
CA TYR A 49 8.43 -3.37 -8.49
C TYR A 49 6.94 -3.09 -8.40
N TYR A 50 6.40 -3.29 -7.21
CA TYR A 50 5.02 -2.93 -6.86
C TYR A 50 5.03 -1.67 -6.03
N ALA A 51 3.98 -0.85 -6.11
CA ALA A 51 3.80 0.30 -5.23
C ALA A 51 2.57 0.10 -4.34
N VAL A 52 2.57 0.72 -3.17
CA VAL A 52 1.42 0.66 -2.26
C VAL A 52 0.79 2.04 -2.11
N SER A 53 -0.51 2.10 -2.33
CA SER A 53 -1.37 3.24 -2.06
C SER A 53 -2.14 2.98 -0.77
N TYR A 54 -1.84 3.70 0.30
CA TYR A 54 -2.40 3.43 1.63
C TYR A 54 -2.50 4.68 2.48
N ALA A 55 -3.40 4.74 3.47
CA ALA A 55 -3.42 5.84 4.43
C ALA A 55 -2.40 5.61 5.55
N TRP A 56 -1.59 6.60 5.91
CA TRP A 56 -0.56 6.43 6.94
C TRP A 56 -1.11 6.12 8.33
N GLY A 57 -2.32 6.60 8.63
CA GLY A 57 -2.95 6.44 9.93
C GLY A 57 -2.27 7.28 11.01
N LYS A 58 -2.27 6.79 12.25
CA LYS A 58 -1.66 7.49 13.39
C LYS A 58 -0.14 7.31 13.36
N HIS A 59 0.61 8.40 13.61
CA HIS A 59 2.07 8.41 13.73
C HIS A 59 2.55 7.79 15.05
N GLN A 60 2.20 6.54 15.30
CA GLN A 60 2.65 5.77 16.46
C GLN A 60 3.62 4.69 15.98
N PHE A 61 4.92 4.93 16.15
CA PHE A 61 5.97 4.02 15.69
C PHE A 61 6.26 2.94 16.74
N SER A 62 5.33 1.98 16.90
CA SER A 62 5.39 0.92 17.91
C SER A 62 5.95 -0.42 17.41
N ALA A 63 5.94 -0.66 16.09
CA ALA A 63 6.43 -1.89 15.47
C ALA A 63 7.85 -1.72 14.90
N THR A 64 8.52 -2.83 14.63
CA THR A 64 9.90 -2.85 14.12
C THR A 64 9.99 -3.68 12.85
N LEU A 65 10.59 -3.08 11.83
CA LEU A 65 11.05 -3.74 10.61
C LEU A 65 12.56 -3.95 10.70
N GLU A 66 13.02 -5.18 10.53
CA GLU A 66 14.45 -5.47 10.45
C GLU A 66 14.96 -5.22 9.03
N ILE A 67 16.02 -4.42 8.92
CA ILE A 67 16.69 -4.11 7.65
C ILE A 67 18.02 -4.88 7.61
N LYS A 68 18.13 -5.84 6.69
CA LYS A 68 19.38 -6.57 6.43
C LYS A 68 20.30 -5.72 5.56
N CYS A 69 21.49 -5.42 6.09
CA CYS A 69 22.55 -4.67 5.43
C CYS A 69 23.70 -5.62 5.06
N ASP A 70 24.03 -5.69 3.77
CA ASP A 70 25.20 -6.40 3.22
C ASP A 70 25.38 -7.86 3.68
N GLY A 71 24.27 -8.55 3.97
CA GLY A 71 24.22 -9.97 4.35
C GLY A 71 24.87 -10.34 5.70
N THR A 72 25.47 -9.39 6.40
CA THR A 72 26.28 -9.61 7.61
C THR A 72 25.80 -8.83 8.83
N SER A 73 25.06 -7.74 8.63
CA SER A 73 24.53 -6.92 9.72
C SER A 73 23.04 -6.64 9.53
N SER A 74 22.35 -6.42 10.65
CA SER A 74 20.95 -6.02 10.66
C SER A 74 20.79 -4.75 11.47
N SER A 75 19.84 -3.93 11.06
CA SER A 75 19.40 -2.73 11.76
C SER A 75 17.88 -2.73 11.87
N SER A 76 17.34 -1.78 12.61
CA SER A 76 15.91 -1.67 12.88
C SER A 76 15.36 -0.33 12.40
N LEU A 77 14.26 -0.40 11.66
CA LEU A 77 13.44 0.74 11.32
C LEU A 77 12.13 0.65 12.11
N ARG A 78 11.74 1.74 12.76
CA ARG A 78 10.47 1.81 13.48
C ARG A 78 9.35 2.16 12.50
N ILE A 79 8.28 1.38 12.52
CA ILE A 79 7.13 1.53 11.63
C ILE A 79 5.83 1.62 12.43
N THR A 80 4.79 2.13 11.80
CA THR A 80 3.45 2.18 12.42
C THR A 80 2.80 0.79 12.39
N PRO A 81 1.84 0.49 13.30
CA PRO A 81 1.05 -0.73 13.24
C PRO A 81 0.35 -0.96 11.89
N ASN A 82 -0.05 0.13 11.22
CA ASN A 82 -0.69 0.01 9.91
C ASN A 82 0.29 -0.45 8.84
N VAL A 83 1.53 0.07 8.85
CA VAL A 83 2.60 -0.39 7.94
C VAL A 83 3.03 -1.83 8.27
N ASP A 84 3.07 -2.22 9.54
CA ASP A 84 3.35 -3.60 9.94
C ASP A 84 2.28 -4.57 9.40
N ALA A 85 1.00 -4.26 9.63
CA ALA A 85 -0.11 -5.06 9.13
C ALA A 85 -0.12 -5.13 7.59
N LEU A 86 0.14 -4.01 6.92
CA LEU A 86 0.31 -3.94 5.48
C LEU A 86 1.42 -4.88 5.00
N LEU A 87 2.63 -4.77 5.55
CA LEU A 87 3.77 -5.59 5.16
C LEU A 87 3.51 -7.08 5.38
N ARG A 88 2.86 -7.46 6.50
CA ARG A 88 2.45 -8.84 6.77
C ARG A 88 1.47 -9.37 5.73
N CYS A 89 0.53 -8.54 5.28
CA CYS A 89 -0.39 -8.89 4.22
C CYS A 89 0.31 -9.05 2.85
N LEU A 90 1.30 -8.20 2.56
CA LEU A 90 2.05 -8.24 1.30
C LEU A 90 3.15 -9.32 1.26
N ARG A 91 3.59 -9.81 2.43
CA ARG A 91 4.65 -10.81 2.56
C ARG A 91 4.19 -12.14 2.00
N ALA A 92 4.87 -12.61 0.96
CA ALA A 92 4.66 -13.95 0.42
C ALA A 92 5.29 -15.02 1.32
N SER A 93 4.86 -16.27 1.15
CA SER A 93 5.36 -17.42 1.91
C SER A 93 6.71 -17.93 1.42
N ASP A 94 7.01 -17.74 0.14
CA ASP A 94 8.05 -18.47 -0.59
C ASP A 94 8.88 -17.59 -1.55
N GLU A 95 8.43 -16.37 -1.87
CA GLU A 95 9.15 -15.47 -2.76
C GLU A 95 9.40 -14.08 -2.17
N THR A 96 10.47 -13.46 -2.65
CA THR A 96 10.83 -12.08 -2.30
C THR A 96 10.21 -11.12 -3.31
N ARG A 97 9.65 -10.01 -2.85
CA ARG A 97 9.04 -8.99 -3.72
C ARG A 97 9.60 -7.60 -3.46
N CYS A 98 9.71 -6.81 -4.52
CA CYS A 98 10.15 -5.42 -4.45
C CYS A 98 8.96 -4.49 -4.31
N TRP A 99 8.95 -3.68 -3.26
CA TRP A 99 7.87 -2.74 -2.94
C TRP A 99 8.38 -1.32 -2.80
N TRP A 100 7.58 -0.38 -3.29
CA TRP A 100 7.67 1.02 -2.94
C TRP A 100 6.57 1.37 -1.93
N ILE A 101 6.97 1.77 -0.73
CA ILE A 101 6.11 2.20 0.37
C ILE A 101 6.71 3.49 0.91
N ASP A 102 6.04 4.62 0.73
CA ASP A 102 6.57 5.95 1.06
C ASP A 102 7.15 6.07 2.48
N ALA A 103 6.49 5.55 3.52
CA ALA A 103 6.96 5.61 4.90
C ALA A 103 8.28 4.87 5.16
N ILE A 104 8.72 4.01 4.23
CA ILE A 104 9.97 3.24 4.33
C ILE A 104 10.96 3.63 3.24
N CYS A 105 10.49 3.98 2.04
CA CYS A 105 11.34 4.27 0.89
C CYS A 105 11.82 5.73 0.87
N LEU A 106 11.11 6.64 1.55
CA LEU A 106 11.53 8.03 1.72
C LEU A 106 12.08 8.22 3.13
N ASP A 107 13.17 8.97 3.23
CA ASP A 107 13.66 9.45 4.51
C ASP A 107 12.72 10.54 5.04
N GLN A 108 11.87 10.16 5.98
CA GLN A 108 10.82 11.02 6.51
C GLN A 108 11.35 12.19 7.35
N GLU A 109 12.57 12.08 7.85
CA GLU A 109 13.26 13.12 8.61
C GLU A 109 14.03 14.09 7.71
N ASN A 110 14.11 13.83 6.39
CA ASN A 110 14.82 14.65 5.43
C ASN A 110 13.85 15.44 4.53
N ASP A 111 13.59 16.71 4.88
CA ASP A 111 12.71 17.59 4.13
C ASP A 111 13.22 17.90 2.71
N ALA A 112 14.53 17.95 2.49
CA ALA A 112 15.11 18.17 1.18
C ALA A 112 14.85 16.98 0.25
N GLU A 113 15.05 15.76 0.73
CA GLU A 113 14.74 14.54 -0.03
C GLU A 113 13.24 14.47 -0.36
N LYS A 114 12.36 14.74 0.61
CA LYS A 114 10.91 14.77 0.37
C LYS A 114 10.52 15.79 -0.69
N ALA A 115 11.12 16.98 -0.68
CA ALA A 115 10.85 18.02 -1.68
C ALA A 115 11.21 17.57 -3.11
N GLU A 116 12.23 16.72 -3.26
CA GLU A 116 12.62 16.16 -4.56
C GLU A 116 11.78 14.94 -4.97
N GLN A 117 11.46 14.05 -4.01
CA GLN A 117 10.78 12.78 -4.27
C GLN A 117 9.26 12.92 -4.45
N ILE A 118 8.60 13.84 -3.73
CA ILE A 118 7.15 14.04 -3.82
C ILE A 118 6.72 14.36 -5.27
N PRO A 119 7.37 15.27 -6.00
CA PRO A 119 7.08 15.49 -7.43
C PRO A 119 7.28 14.25 -8.32
N ALA A 120 8.17 13.34 -7.93
CA ALA A 120 8.45 12.10 -8.67
C ALA A 120 7.44 10.98 -8.41
N MET A 121 6.59 11.08 -7.38
CA MET A 121 5.62 10.02 -7.00
C MET A 121 4.75 9.57 -8.17
N GLY A 122 4.28 10.50 -9.02
CA GLY A 122 3.47 10.15 -10.18
C GLY A 122 4.20 9.20 -11.15
N ARG A 123 5.51 9.38 -11.35
CA ARG A 123 6.34 8.47 -12.16
C ARG A 123 6.55 7.13 -11.47
N ILE A 124 6.67 7.12 -10.15
CA ILE A 124 6.83 5.88 -9.37
C ILE A 124 5.60 4.99 -9.56
N PHE A 125 4.40 5.53 -9.31
CA PHE A 125 3.16 4.76 -9.51
C PHE A 125 2.94 4.34 -10.97
N ALA A 126 3.31 5.19 -11.94
CA ALA A 126 3.17 4.87 -13.36
C ALA A 126 4.16 3.81 -13.89
N GLN A 127 5.29 3.64 -13.22
CA GLN A 127 6.31 2.64 -13.58
C GLN A 127 6.21 1.34 -12.79
N ALA A 128 5.51 1.34 -11.66
CA ALA A 128 5.19 0.13 -10.92
C ALA A 128 4.45 -0.88 -11.81
N GLN A 129 4.74 -2.18 -11.60
CA GLN A 129 4.04 -3.27 -12.26
C GLN A 129 2.56 -3.27 -11.87
N GLN A 130 2.28 -3.15 -10.57
CA GLN A 130 0.93 -2.98 -10.04
C GLN A 130 1.00 -2.03 -8.84
N VAL A 131 -0.11 -1.34 -8.59
CA VAL A 131 -0.32 -0.52 -7.40
C VAL A 131 -1.34 -1.20 -6.52
N HIS A 132 -0.92 -1.60 -5.32
CA HIS A 132 -1.80 -2.25 -4.34
C HIS A 132 -2.47 -1.19 -3.47
N ILE A 133 -3.79 -1.18 -3.44
CA ILE A 133 -4.57 -0.27 -2.62
C ILE A 133 -4.87 -0.92 -1.27
N TRP A 134 -4.26 -0.40 -0.20
CA TRP A 134 -4.48 -0.87 1.16
C TRP A 134 -5.54 -0.04 1.87
N LEU A 135 -6.69 -0.66 2.11
CA LEU A 135 -7.83 -0.09 2.82
C LEU A 135 -7.86 -0.48 4.31
N GLY A 136 -6.74 -0.97 4.85
CA GLY A 136 -6.66 -1.52 6.20
C GLY A 136 -6.88 -3.04 6.26
N PRO A 137 -6.73 -3.64 7.45
CA PRO A 137 -6.95 -5.07 7.66
C PRO A 137 -8.35 -5.51 7.21
N GLU A 138 -8.44 -6.75 6.73
CA GLU A 138 -9.73 -7.32 6.36
C GLU A 138 -10.63 -7.43 7.60
N ASP A 139 -11.87 -6.98 7.45
CA ASP A 139 -12.95 -7.21 8.39
C ASP A 139 -14.15 -7.81 7.64
N GLU A 140 -15.13 -8.34 8.39
CA GLU A 140 -16.34 -8.96 7.79
C GLU A 140 -17.09 -8.02 6.84
N VAL A 141 -16.97 -6.70 7.02
CA VAL A 141 -17.63 -5.68 6.20
C VAL A 141 -16.92 -5.54 4.86
N THR A 142 -15.59 -5.47 4.89
CA THR A 142 -14.69 -5.36 3.73
C THR A 142 -14.91 -6.52 2.78
N ALA A 143 -14.94 -7.76 3.30
CA ALA A 143 -15.17 -8.96 2.51
C ALA A 143 -16.54 -8.92 1.77
N LYS A 144 -17.59 -8.44 2.45
CA LYS A 144 -18.94 -8.31 1.87
C LYS A 144 -19.03 -7.21 0.82
N ILE A 145 -18.26 -6.14 0.97
CA ILE A 145 -18.18 -5.02 0.02
C ILE A 145 -17.40 -5.44 -1.23
N PHE A 146 -16.23 -6.06 -1.09
CA PHE A 146 -15.49 -6.58 -2.24
C PHE A 146 -16.25 -7.67 -2.99
N LYS A 147 -16.97 -8.56 -2.28
CA LYS A 147 -17.88 -9.52 -2.91
C LYS A 147 -19.00 -8.83 -3.71
N PHE A 148 -19.46 -7.67 -3.26
CA PHE A 148 -20.43 -6.86 -4.00
C PHE A 148 -19.80 -6.20 -5.23
N PHE A 149 -18.65 -5.56 -5.09
CA PHE A 149 -17.94 -4.96 -6.23
C PHE A 149 -17.60 -5.99 -7.30
N ARG A 150 -17.17 -7.20 -6.91
CA ARG A 150 -16.93 -8.30 -7.86
C ARG A 150 -18.19 -8.71 -8.64
N LYS A 151 -19.37 -8.65 -8.01
CA LYS A 151 -20.64 -8.91 -8.72
C LYS A 151 -20.99 -7.77 -9.68
N VAL A 152 -20.71 -6.53 -9.28
CA VAL A 152 -20.95 -5.35 -10.13
C VAL A 152 -19.98 -5.32 -11.32
N SER A 153 -18.71 -5.68 -11.12
CA SER A 153 -17.70 -5.72 -12.19
C SER A 153 -17.92 -6.83 -13.22
N GLN A 154 -18.79 -7.79 -12.92
CA GLN A 154 -19.24 -8.84 -13.84
C GLN A 154 -20.47 -8.43 -14.65
N LEU A 155 -21.05 -7.25 -14.38
CA LEU A 155 -22.12 -6.72 -15.22
C LEU A 155 -21.53 -6.34 -16.58
N PRO A 156 -22.27 -6.55 -17.69
CA PRO A 156 -21.83 -6.14 -19.01
C PRO A 156 -21.57 -4.62 -19.05
N ASP A 157 -20.71 -4.16 -19.96
CA ASP A 157 -20.46 -2.73 -20.15
C ASP A 157 -21.77 -2.00 -20.47
N MET A 158 -22.01 -0.90 -19.76
CA MET A 158 -23.21 -0.07 -19.90
C MET A 158 -22.80 1.39 -19.92
N ASN A 159 -23.67 2.26 -20.45
CA ASN A 159 -23.47 3.68 -20.27
C ASN A 159 -23.55 4.07 -18.77
N GLN A 160 -22.94 5.19 -18.42
CA GLN A 160 -22.82 5.65 -17.04
C GLN A 160 -24.17 5.73 -16.32
N ALA A 161 -25.20 6.30 -16.95
CA ALA A 161 -26.52 6.47 -16.35
C ALA A 161 -27.19 5.13 -16.02
N GLU A 162 -27.00 4.12 -16.86
CA GLU A 162 -27.58 2.80 -16.67
C GLU A 162 -26.83 1.99 -15.60
N MET A 163 -25.50 2.16 -15.54
CA MET A 163 -24.67 1.64 -14.47
C MET A 163 -25.06 2.24 -13.12
N GLU A 164 -25.18 3.57 -13.04
CA GLU A 164 -25.62 4.28 -11.83
C GLU A 164 -26.97 3.75 -11.36
N LYS A 165 -27.97 3.68 -12.24
CA LYS A 165 -29.30 3.16 -11.90
C LYS A 165 -29.25 1.73 -11.37
N ARG A 166 -28.48 0.83 -12.00
CA ARG A 166 -28.36 -0.57 -11.55
C ARG A 166 -27.62 -0.71 -10.23
N VAL A 167 -26.51 0.01 -10.05
CA VAL A 167 -25.76 0.02 -8.79
C VAL A 167 -26.63 0.58 -7.67
N THR A 168 -27.36 1.67 -7.91
CA THR A 168 -28.30 2.24 -6.94
C THR A 168 -29.40 1.25 -6.59
N ILE A 169 -30.02 0.58 -7.57
CA ILE A 169 -31.04 -0.45 -7.29
C ILE A 169 -30.47 -1.61 -6.48
N LEU A 170 -29.28 -2.11 -6.85
CA LEU A 170 -28.61 -3.19 -6.13
C LEU A 170 -28.24 -2.78 -4.70
N MET A 171 -27.74 -1.55 -4.51
CA MET A 171 -27.46 -0.99 -3.18
C MET A 171 -28.74 -0.86 -2.36
N ILE A 172 -29.82 -0.29 -2.92
CA ILE A 172 -31.11 -0.16 -2.24
C ILE A 172 -31.66 -1.54 -1.87
N TYR A 173 -31.67 -2.50 -2.80
CA TYR A 173 -32.16 -3.86 -2.54
C TYR A 173 -31.39 -4.53 -1.39
N LYS A 174 -30.06 -4.37 -1.38
CA LYS A 174 -29.20 -4.91 -0.32
C LYS A 174 -29.51 -4.21 1.01
N LEU A 175 -29.48 -2.88 1.04
CA LEU A 175 -29.75 -2.05 2.22
C LEU A 175 -31.15 -2.27 2.81
N CYS A 176 -32.18 -2.42 1.97
CA CYS A 176 -33.55 -2.70 2.41
C CYS A 176 -33.72 -4.12 2.95
N ARG A 177 -32.99 -5.13 2.44
CA ARG A 177 -33.06 -6.50 2.98
C ARG A 177 -32.21 -6.70 4.23
N THR A 178 -31.14 -5.94 4.40
CA THR A 178 -30.18 -6.13 5.51
C THR A 178 -30.34 -5.10 6.64
N GLY A 179 -31.13 -4.04 6.42
CA GLY A 179 -31.43 -3.00 7.40
C GLY A 179 -30.38 -1.88 7.48
N ILE A 180 -30.70 -0.84 8.27
CA ILE A 180 -29.91 0.39 8.49
C ILE A 180 -28.44 0.10 8.83
N ARG A 181 -28.18 -0.99 9.55
CA ARG A 181 -26.83 -1.39 9.99
C ARG A 181 -25.84 -1.65 8.85
N GLU A 182 -26.27 -2.10 7.67
CA GLU A 182 -25.38 -2.25 6.51
C GLU A 182 -25.15 -0.92 5.78
N ARG A 183 -26.05 0.07 5.93
CA ARG A 183 -25.83 1.43 5.43
C ARG A 183 -24.68 2.10 6.16
N ASP A 184 -24.70 2.01 7.49
CA ASP A 184 -23.67 2.60 8.34
C ASP A 184 -22.30 1.96 8.08
N ARG A 185 -22.29 0.65 7.80
CA ARG A 185 -21.08 -0.11 7.43
C ARG A 185 -20.51 0.27 6.06
N LEU A 186 -21.36 0.54 5.07
CA LEU A 186 -20.91 1.04 3.77
C LEU A 186 -20.33 2.46 3.91
N ALA A 187 -21.00 3.31 4.70
CA ALA A 187 -20.51 4.64 5.01
C ALA A 187 -19.18 4.58 5.78
N GLU A 188 -19.04 3.67 6.74
CA GLU A 188 -17.79 3.41 7.48
C GLU A 188 -16.65 2.99 6.55
N PHE A 189 -16.92 2.12 5.57
CA PHE A 189 -15.93 1.72 4.56
C PHE A 189 -15.45 2.91 3.72
N PHE A 190 -16.37 3.74 3.20
CA PHE A 190 -15.99 4.92 2.42
C PHE A 190 -15.42 6.06 3.28
N ASN A 191 -15.65 6.05 4.60
CA ASN A 191 -15.01 6.97 5.55
C ASN A 191 -13.57 6.56 5.91
N ARG A 192 -13.06 5.42 5.40
CA ARG A 192 -11.66 5.05 5.60
C ARG A 192 -10.76 6.13 5.04
N SER A 193 -9.69 6.43 5.78
CA SER A 193 -8.78 7.55 5.50
C SER A 193 -8.13 7.51 4.13
N TRP A 194 -8.13 6.35 3.45
CA TRP A 194 -7.68 6.26 2.07
C TRP A 194 -8.55 7.12 1.15
N PHE A 195 -9.88 6.99 1.18
CA PHE A 195 -10.79 7.69 0.26
C PHE A 195 -10.76 9.22 0.38
N SER A 196 -10.28 9.77 1.50
CA SER A 196 -10.19 11.22 1.73
C SER A 196 -8.82 11.82 1.39
N ARG A 197 -7.84 11.01 0.97
CA ARG A 197 -6.51 11.50 0.60
C ARG A 197 -6.52 12.16 -0.77
N ARG A 198 -5.90 13.34 -0.86
CA ARG A 198 -5.75 14.10 -2.12
C ARG A 198 -4.98 13.34 -3.21
N TRP A 199 -4.02 12.51 -2.82
CA TRP A 199 -3.11 11.83 -3.75
C TRP A 199 -3.67 10.53 -4.35
N VAL A 200 -4.80 10.04 -3.85
CA VAL A 200 -5.45 8.78 -4.31
C VAL A 200 -5.69 8.76 -5.81
N ILE A 201 -6.04 9.90 -6.39
CA ILE A 201 -6.28 10.01 -7.83
C ILE A 201 -4.98 9.73 -8.61
N GLN A 202 -3.85 10.28 -8.18
CA GLN A 202 -2.57 9.99 -8.83
C GLN A 202 -2.14 8.54 -8.63
N GLU A 203 -2.34 8.02 -7.43
CA GLU A 203 -1.96 6.66 -7.06
C GLU A 203 -2.79 5.60 -7.83
N ALA A 204 -4.09 5.82 -7.99
CA ALA A 204 -5.00 4.88 -8.66
C ALA A 204 -5.10 5.10 -10.17
N CYS A 205 -5.10 6.35 -10.66
CA CYS A 205 -5.31 6.63 -12.08
C CYS A 205 -4.02 6.58 -12.92
N LEU A 206 -2.84 6.75 -12.31
CA LEU A 206 -1.56 6.61 -13.04
C LEU A 206 -1.03 5.18 -13.01
N ALA A 207 -1.58 4.32 -12.14
CA ALA A 207 -1.24 2.90 -12.10
C ALA A 207 -1.49 2.24 -13.46
N ARG A 208 -0.54 1.43 -13.92
CA ARG A 208 -0.78 0.53 -15.06
C ARG A 208 -1.88 -0.47 -14.75
N GLU A 209 -1.89 -0.95 -13.52
CA GLU A 209 -2.89 -1.82 -12.93
C GLU A 209 -2.98 -1.49 -11.43
N ALA A 210 -4.19 -1.29 -10.92
CA ALA A 210 -4.46 -1.08 -9.50
C ALA A 210 -5.27 -2.26 -8.95
N VAL A 211 -4.82 -2.84 -7.83
CA VAL A 211 -5.36 -4.07 -7.22
C VAL A 211 -5.78 -3.84 -5.78
#